data_AF-R7VCI1-F1
#
_entry.id   AF-R7VCI1-F1
#
_cell.length_a   1.000
_cell.length_b   1.000
_cell.length_c   1.000
_cell.angle_alpha   90.00
_cell.angle_beta   90.00
_cell.angle_gamma   90.00
#
_symmetry.space_group_name_H-M   'P 1'
#
loop_
_entity.id
_entity.type
_entity.pdbx_description
1 polymer ?
#
loop_
_entity_poly.entity_id
_entity_poly.type
_entity_poly.pdbx_seq_one_letter_code
_entity_poly.pdbx_strand_id
1 'polypeptide(L)'
;MAFDDPITRVNGEVQDVEPVVQALVGSAPEAEVEQHGGHSVPLAVDQLEGYVLKKKSIPDGFKAEYQAIDATRVVLESDDASHSDYINANYISGYKDVEKHYIATQGPKASTVVDFWRLLWQEKVNRIVMVTQILEMGKKKCELYWPCDVGTTEEFDTFAVTTVLKEEYADYAYLKFRVTHQDEKVLLTLMELVTRWQQQSGVAPVTVHCTNGVERSALFAIASYLMDMLKAEQVVDVYLASCFITSKCPLALPLLEQYQFLFELAGSFMSNFETYANFK
;
A
#
# COMPACT_ATOMS: atom_id res chain seq x y z
N MET A 1 -27.54 19.27 9.18
CA MET A 1 -27.65 17.82 8.95
C MET A 1 -26.24 17.29 9.04
N ALA A 2 -25.95 16.47 10.06
CA ALA A 2 -24.64 15.87 10.23
C ALA A 2 -24.42 14.88 9.08
N PHE A 3 -23.28 14.99 8.41
CA PHE A 3 -22.80 13.95 7.51
C PHE A 3 -22.41 12.76 8.40
N ASP A 4 -23.13 11.65 8.28
CA ASP A 4 -22.66 10.38 8.84
C ASP A 4 -21.39 10.00 8.08
N ASP A 5 -20.27 9.96 8.81
CA ASP A 5 -19.00 9.43 8.35
C ASP A 5 -19.22 7.95 7.98
N PRO A 6 -18.91 7.51 6.74
CA PRO A 6 -18.97 6.08 6.40
C PRO A 6 -17.89 5.27 7.14
N ILE A 7 -16.98 5.95 7.84
CA ILE A 7 -15.78 5.37 8.44
C ILE A 7 -15.90 5.48 9.97
N THR A 8 -16.21 4.34 10.58
CA THR A 8 -16.11 3.98 12.01
C THR A 8 -17.16 4.52 13.00
N ARG A 9 -18.20 3.70 13.23
CA ARG A 9 -18.50 3.09 14.55
C ARG A 9 -19.68 2.10 14.47
N VAL A 10 -19.37 0.81 14.35
CA VAL A 10 -20.27 -0.26 14.81
C VAL A 10 -19.44 -1.23 15.66
N ASN A 11 -19.78 -1.33 16.94
CA ASN A 11 -19.40 -2.40 17.88
C ASN A 11 -17.93 -2.61 18.32
N GLY A 12 -17.05 -1.61 18.24
CA GLY A 12 -15.80 -1.65 19.03
C GLY A 12 -14.82 -2.79 18.73
N GLU A 13 -14.95 -3.44 17.58
CA GLU A 13 -14.00 -4.45 17.10
C GLU A 13 -12.96 -3.81 16.16
N VAL A 14 -11.73 -4.27 16.28
CA VAL A 14 -10.60 -3.89 15.43
C VAL A 14 -10.84 -4.50 14.05
N GLN A 15 -11.04 -3.66 13.03
CA GLN A 15 -11.33 -4.11 11.67
C GLN A 15 -10.05 -4.21 10.82
N ASP A 16 -9.85 -5.42 10.26
CA ASP A 16 -8.95 -5.92 9.22
C ASP A 16 -7.43 -5.70 9.34
N VAL A 17 -6.71 -6.83 9.50
CA VAL A 17 -5.24 -6.98 9.50
C VAL A 17 -4.72 -7.30 8.08
N GLU A 18 -5.31 -6.70 7.05
CA GLU A 18 -4.84 -6.85 5.66
C GLU A 18 -4.00 -5.62 5.26
N PRO A 19 -2.97 -5.74 4.38
CA PRO A 19 -2.41 -4.60 3.67
C PRO A 19 -3.44 -4.08 2.66
N VAL A 20 -4.42 -3.34 3.19
CA VAL A 20 -5.48 -2.68 2.42
C VAL A 20 -5.05 -1.28 2.08
N VAL A 21 -5.16 -0.93 0.82
CA VAL A 21 -5.04 0.45 0.37
C VAL A 21 -6.40 0.98 -0.05
N GLN A 22 -6.85 2.05 0.59
CA GLN A 22 -8.08 2.76 0.24
C GLN A 22 -7.75 3.93 -0.66
N ALA A 23 -8.52 4.14 -1.73
CA ALA A 23 -8.33 5.25 -2.64
C ALA A 23 -9.61 6.06 -2.83
N LEU A 24 -9.46 7.39 -2.82
CA LEU A 24 -10.45 8.34 -3.31
C LEU A 24 -9.95 8.89 -4.64
N VAL A 25 -10.70 8.68 -5.71
CA VAL A 25 -10.34 9.12 -7.07
C VAL A 25 -11.39 10.09 -7.58
N GLY A 26 -11.01 11.33 -7.83
CA GLY A 26 -11.92 12.36 -8.33
C GLY A 26 -11.18 13.47 -9.07
N SER A 27 -11.93 14.41 -9.61
CA SER A 27 -11.38 15.65 -10.17
C SER A 27 -11.36 16.73 -9.09
N ALA A 28 -10.20 17.31 -8.78
CA ALA A 28 -10.21 18.62 -8.13
C ALA A 28 -10.52 19.71 -9.17
N PRO A 29 -11.35 20.73 -8.83
CA PRO A 29 -11.52 21.87 -9.69
C PRO A 29 -10.16 22.56 -9.88
N GLU A 30 -9.85 22.96 -11.12
CA GLU A 30 -8.81 23.97 -11.32
C GLU A 30 -9.25 25.21 -10.54
N ALA A 31 -8.32 25.90 -9.87
CA ALA A 31 -8.64 27.10 -9.12
C ALA A 31 -9.10 28.20 -10.12
N GLU A 32 -10.38 28.22 -10.44
CA GLU A 32 -11.03 29.31 -11.15
C GLU A 32 -11.16 30.47 -10.17
N VAL A 33 -10.51 31.59 -10.49
CA VAL A 33 -10.58 32.82 -9.68
C VAL A 33 -11.96 33.44 -9.92
N GLU A 34 -12.98 32.96 -9.24
CA GLU A 34 -14.25 33.69 -9.16
C GLU A 34 -14.07 34.86 -8.18
N GLN A 35 -14.20 36.09 -8.69
CA GLN A 35 -14.20 37.30 -7.87
C GLN A 35 -15.47 37.35 -7.01
N HIS A 36 -15.45 36.66 -5.87
CA HIS A 36 -16.50 36.78 -4.87
C HIS A 36 -16.22 37.99 -3.97
N GLY A 37 -16.99 39.07 -4.19
CA GLY A 37 -17.04 40.20 -3.27
C GLY A 37 -17.72 39.78 -1.96
N GLY A 38 -16.94 39.50 -0.93
CA GLY A 38 -17.46 39.14 0.39
C GLY A 38 -16.37 39.13 1.46
N HIS A 39 -16.60 39.86 2.54
CA HIS A 39 -15.63 40.24 3.55
C HIS A 39 -15.02 39.09 4.37
N SER A 40 -13.74 38.81 4.12
CA SER A 40 -12.71 38.64 5.14
C SER A 40 -11.38 38.81 4.41
N VAL A 41 -10.64 39.91 4.66
CA VAL A 41 -9.36 40.17 3.98
C VAL A 41 -8.36 39.13 4.50
N PRO A 42 -8.00 38.07 3.74
CA PRO A 42 -6.81 37.30 4.01
C PRO A 42 -5.61 38.21 3.70
N LEU A 43 -4.37 37.81 3.98
CA LEU A 43 -3.14 38.55 3.57
C LEU A 43 -3.38 39.35 2.29
N ALA A 44 -3.18 40.67 2.36
CA ALA A 44 -3.65 41.60 1.35
C ALA A 44 -3.30 41.06 -0.05
N VAL A 45 -4.31 40.89 -0.90
CA VAL A 45 -4.20 40.12 -2.16
C VAL A 45 -3.04 40.60 -3.03
N ASP A 46 -2.72 41.89 -2.95
CA ASP A 46 -1.56 42.57 -3.53
C ASP A 46 -0.19 42.00 -3.05
N GLN A 47 -0.08 41.62 -1.78
CA GLN A 47 1.12 40.95 -1.24
C GLN A 47 1.26 39.51 -1.75
N LEU A 48 0.14 38.81 -1.94
CA LEU A 48 0.11 37.46 -2.53
C LEU A 48 0.40 37.50 -4.02
N GLU A 49 -0.15 38.48 -4.77
CA GLU A 49 0.12 38.71 -6.18
C GLU A 49 1.63 38.93 -6.43
N GLY A 50 2.28 39.76 -5.61
CA GLY A 50 3.74 39.96 -5.69
C GLY A 50 4.54 38.68 -5.44
N TYR A 51 4.05 37.78 -4.58
CA TYR A 51 4.69 36.49 -4.29
C TYR A 51 4.49 35.48 -5.43
N VAL A 52 3.30 35.45 -6.03
CA VAL A 52 2.95 34.57 -7.17
C VAL A 52 3.67 35.02 -8.44
N LEU A 53 3.78 36.34 -8.69
CA LEU A 53 4.49 36.90 -9.83
C LEU A 53 6.00 36.63 -9.79
N LYS A 54 6.62 36.64 -8.61
CA LYS A 54 8.02 36.21 -8.43
C LYS A 54 8.27 34.75 -8.77
N LYS A 55 7.24 33.89 -8.69
CA LYS A 55 7.31 32.47 -9.10
C LYS A 55 7.05 32.27 -10.60
N LYS A 56 6.30 33.17 -11.25
CA LYS A 56 5.95 33.10 -12.68
C LYS A 56 7.07 33.52 -13.63
N SER A 57 8.26 33.87 -13.16
CA SER A 57 9.43 34.15 -14.01
C SER A 57 10.07 32.88 -14.62
N ILE A 58 9.27 31.83 -14.86
CA ILE A 58 9.63 30.68 -15.69
C ILE A 58 9.16 31.05 -17.11
N PRO A 59 10.06 31.13 -18.11
CA PRO A 59 9.68 31.56 -19.46
C PRO A 59 8.53 30.73 -20.02
N ASP A 60 7.51 31.41 -20.56
CA ASP A 60 6.43 30.78 -21.32
C ASP A 60 7.04 29.95 -22.46
N GLY A 61 6.98 28.63 -22.33
CA GLY A 61 7.53 27.68 -23.30
C GLY A 61 8.32 26.51 -22.70
N PHE A 62 8.79 26.64 -21.45
CA PHE A 62 9.34 25.52 -20.69
C PHE A 62 8.48 25.27 -19.45
N LYS A 63 7.45 24.43 -19.56
CA LYS A 63 6.91 23.76 -18.37
C LYS A 63 7.97 22.76 -17.91
N ALA A 64 8.98 23.22 -17.18
CA ALA A 64 9.86 22.33 -16.46
C ALA A 64 8.97 21.46 -15.57
N GLU A 65 9.04 20.15 -15.77
CA GLU A 65 8.34 19.20 -14.91
C GLU A 65 8.85 19.41 -13.49
N TYR A 66 7.95 19.68 -12.54
CA TYR A 66 8.35 20.03 -11.19
C TYR A 66 9.06 18.82 -10.57
N GLN A 67 10.34 18.97 -10.20
CA GLN A 67 11.13 17.90 -9.61
C GLN A 67 11.06 17.97 -8.09
N ALA A 68 11.16 16.79 -7.45
CA ALA A 68 11.14 16.71 -6.01
C ALA A 68 12.33 17.45 -5.40
N ILE A 69 12.09 18.15 -4.29
CA ILE A 69 13.15 18.87 -3.58
C ILE A 69 13.96 17.86 -2.77
N ASP A 70 15.28 17.81 -2.98
CA ASP A 70 16.18 16.84 -2.31
C ASP A 70 16.02 16.80 -0.78
N ALA A 71 15.82 17.95 -0.13
CA ALA A 71 15.73 18.04 1.32
C ALA A 71 14.51 17.31 1.91
N THR A 72 13.44 17.10 1.13
CA THR A 72 12.20 16.48 1.61
C THR A 72 11.71 15.39 0.67
N ARG A 73 12.53 14.94 -0.30
CA ARG A 73 12.11 13.91 -1.25
C ARG A 73 11.92 12.58 -0.56
N VAL A 74 11.00 11.78 -1.06
CA VAL A 74 10.94 10.36 -0.70
C VAL A 74 12.11 9.66 -1.39
N VAL A 75 12.82 8.82 -0.65
CA VAL A 75 13.93 7.99 -1.15
C VAL A 75 13.47 6.55 -1.12
N LEU A 76 13.45 5.90 -2.29
CA LEU A 76 13.07 4.49 -2.38
C LEU A 76 14.24 3.60 -1.97
N GLU A 77 13.96 2.57 -1.18
CA GLU A 77 14.90 1.53 -0.81
C GLU A 77 15.35 0.74 -2.05
N SER A 78 16.63 0.38 -2.09
CA SER A 78 17.17 -0.44 -3.18
C SER A 78 16.53 -1.82 -3.21
N ASP A 79 16.24 -2.33 -4.40
CA ASP A 79 15.77 -3.70 -4.61
C ASP A 79 16.69 -4.50 -5.54
N ASP A 80 16.42 -5.80 -5.62
CA ASP A 80 17.15 -6.74 -6.48
C ASP A 80 16.94 -6.46 -7.98
N ALA A 81 15.91 -5.70 -8.34
CA ALA A 81 15.56 -5.33 -9.70
C ALA A 81 16.36 -4.12 -10.23
N SER A 82 17.29 -3.57 -9.43
CA SER A 82 18.12 -2.41 -9.80
C SER A 82 17.30 -1.16 -10.13
N HIS A 83 16.12 -1.01 -9.52
CA HIS A 83 15.34 0.21 -9.67
C HIS A 83 16.04 1.41 -9.00
N SER A 84 15.76 2.61 -9.50
CA SER A 84 16.31 3.85 -8.92
C SER A 84 15.74 4.11 -7.52
N ASP A 85 16.50 4.85 -6.69
CA ASP A 85 16.04 5.41 -5.42
C ASP A 85 15.16 6.66 -5.58
N TYR A 86 15.03 7.17 -6.82
CA TYR A 86 14.34 8.41 -7.10
C TYR A 86 12.89 8.18 -7.51
N ILE A 87 11.98 8.85 -6.81
CA ILE A 87 10.61 9.09 -7.22
C ILE A 87 10.29 10.57 -7.01
N ASN A 88 9.47 11.14 -7.91
CA ASN A 88 9.05 12.53 -7.80
C ASN A 88 7.95 12.69 -6.75
N ALA A 89 8.36 12.66 -5.48
CA ALA A 89 7.49 12.79 -4.32
C ALA A 89 8.20 13.53 -3.19
N ASN A 90 7.47 14.35 -2.44
CA ASN A 90 7.97 15.07 -1.26
C ASN A 90 7.08 14.82 -0.04
N TYR A 91 7.71 14.67 1.13
CA TYR A 91 7.02 14.74 2.40
C TYR A 91 6.53 16.17 2.67
N ILE A 92 5.31 16.28 3.17
CA ILE A 92 4.71 17.53 3.60
C ILE A 92 4.21 17.37 5.04
N SER A 93 4.64 18.28 5.91
CA SER A 93 4.16 18.33 7.29
C SER A 93 2.71 18.82 7.34
N GLY A 94 1.94 18.21 8.23
CA GLY A 94 0.57 18.62 8.54
C GLY A 94 0.53 19.87 9.41
N TYR A 95 -0.69 20.35 9.66
CA TYR A 95 -0.92 21.45 10.59
C TYR A 95 -0.42 21.09 12.00
N LYS A 96 0.22 22.04 12.69
CA LYS A 96 0.92 21.82 13.99
C LYS A 96 2.09 20.85 13.89
N ASP A 97 2.84 20.92 12.78
CA ASP A 97 4.11 20.22 12.60
C ASP A 97 4.01 18.70 12.76
N VAL A 98 2.87 18.13 12.34
CA VAL A 98 2.77 16.68 12.20
C VAL A 98 3.69 16.28 11.05
N GLU A 99 4.87 15.75 11.40
CA GLU A 99 5.86 15.35 10.41
C GLU A 99 5.30 14.29 9.45
N LYS A 100 5.71 14.37 8.18
CA LYS A 100 5.36 13.41 7.12
C LYS A 100 3.85 13.11 7.02
N HIS A 101 3.00 14.08 7.30
CA HIS A 101 1.54 13.89 7.29
C HIS A 101 1.00 13.57 5.89
N TYR A 102 1.60 14.16 4.86
CA TYR A 102 1.27 13.86 3.47
C TYR A 102 2.53 13.51 2.68
N ILE A 103 2.33 12.72 1.62
CA ILE A 103 3.29 12.57 0.54
C ILE A 103 2.64 13.18 -0.71
N ALA A 104 3.17 14.31 -1.16
CA ALA A 104 2.75 14.90 -2.43
C ALA A 104 3.60 14.31 -3.56
N THR A 105 2.96 13.69 -4.54
CA THR A 105 3.63 13.08 -5.68
C THR A 105 2.89 13.39 -6.98
N GLN A 106 3.61 13.31 -8.11
CA GLN A 106 2.99 13.40 -9.42
C GLN A 106 2.07 12.20 -9.69
N GLY A 107 1.14 12.34 -10.64
CA GLY A 107 0.44 11.18 -11.19
C GLY A 107 1.45 10.18 -11.77
N PRO A 108 1.36 8.88 -11.44
CA PRO A 108 2.27 7.88 -11.98
C PRO A 108 2.33 7.92 -13.51
N LYS A 109 3.51 7.64 -14.06
CA LYS A 109 3.72 7.43 -15.49
C LYS A 109 3.86 5.94 -15.77
N ALA A 110 3.73 5.51 -17.02
CA ALA A 110 4.03 4.14 -17.43
C ALA A 110 5.38 3.63 -16.91
N SER A 111 6.41 4.49 -16.88
CA SER A 111 7.74 4.14 -16.41
C SER A 111 7.93 4.22 -14.89
N THR A 112 6.98 4.76 -14.13
CA THR A 112 7.10 5.01 -12.68
C THR A 112 5.94 4.41 -11.88
N VAL A 113 5.11 3.57 -12.49
CA VAL A 113 3.97 2.93 -11.81
C VAL A 113 4.45 1.94 -10.75
N VAL A 114 5.54 1.23 -11.03
CA VAL A 114 6.18 0.32 -10.07
C VAL A 114 6.78 1.12 -8.92
N ASP A 115 7.50 2.21 -9.20
CA ASP A 115 8.05 3.10 -8.17
C ASP A 115 6.96 3.70 -7.27
N PHE A 116 5.78 3.98 -7.83
CA PHE A 116 4.64 4.44 -7.04
C PHE A 116 4.18 3.37 -6.05
N TRP A 117 4.06 2.10 -6.47
CA TRP A 117 3.74 1.01 -5.54
C TRP A 117 4.85 0.75 -4.52
N ARG A 118 6.13 0.86 -4.91
CA ARG A 118 7.28 0.80 -3.98
C ARG A 118 7.18 1.88 -2.90
N LEU A 119 6.86 3.13 -3.29
CA LEU A 119 6.63 4.23 -2.35
C LEU A 119 5.53 3.89 -1.35
N LEU A 120 4.36 3.44 -1.84
CA LEU A 120 3.21 3.16 -0.98
C LEU A 120 3.52 2.04 0.00
N TRP A 121 4.20 0.99 -0.47
CA TRP A 121 4.57 -0.17 0.35
C TRP A 121 5.58 0.18 1.44
N GLN A 122 6.69 0.83 1.07
CA GLN A 122 7.76 1.23 2.00
C GLN A 122 7.23 2.18 3.07
N GLU A 123 6.50 3.22 2.67
CA GLU A 123 5.97 4.24 3.59
C GLU A 123 4.69 3.79 4.31
N LYS A 124 4.28 2.53 4.13
CA LYS A 124 3.09 1.92 4.74
C LYS A 124 1.83 2.78 4.51
N VAL A 125 1.70 3.35 3.32
CA VAL A 125 0.57 4.19 2.92
C VAL A 125 -0.65 3.31 2.69
N ASN A 126 -1.71 3.55 3.48
CA ASN A 126 -2.98 2.85 3.35
C ASN A 126 -4.11 3.73 2.78
N ARG A 127 -3.82 5.00 2.45
CA ARG A 127 -4.79 5.95 1.91
C ARG A 127 -4.19 6.73 0.75
N ILE A 128 -4.81 6.64 -0.42
CA ILE A 128 -4.49 7.38 -1.63
C ILE A 128 -5.60 8.39 -1.91
N VAL A 129 -5.22 9.62 -2.28
CA VAL A 129 -6.15 10.61 -2.81
C VAL A 129 -5.67 11.06 -4.18
N MET A 130 -6.37 10.64 -5.23
CA MET A 130 -6.13 11.03 -6.61
C MET A 130 -7.09 12.16 -6.98
N VAL A 131 -6.53 13.33 -7.24
CA VAL A 131 -7.26 14.58 -7.50
C VAL A 131 -7.22 15.03 -8.96
N THR A 132 -6.91 14.10 -9.88
CA THR A 132 -6.81 14.33 -11.32
C THR A 132 -7.47 13.17 -12.06
N GLN A 133 -7.91 13.41 -13.29
CA GLN A 133 -8.37 12.34 -14.17
C GLN A 133 -7.19 11.70 -14.90
N ILE A 134 -7.35 10.45 -15.36
CA ILE A 134 -6.35 9.78 -16.23
C ILE A 134 -6.06 10.63 -17.48
N LEU A 135 -7.12 11.19 -18.07
CA LEU A 135 -7.06 12.10 -19.21
C LEU A 135 -7.77 13.42 -18.87
N GLU A 136 -7.10 14.55 -19.11
CA GLU A 136 -7.70 15.89 -19.01
C GLU A 136 -7.42 16.65 -20.30
N MET A 137 -8.46 17.23 -20.91
CA MET A 137 -8.34 17.97 -22.18
C MET A 137 -7.57 17.20 -23.27
N GLY A 138 -7.76 15.87 -23.33
CA GLY A 138 -7.09 14.99 -24.29
C GLY A 138 -5.60 14.71 -23.99
N LYS A 139 -5.08 15.14 -22.84
CA LYS A 139 -3.71 14.88 -22.39
C LYS A 139 -3.71 13.89 -21.24
N LYS A 140 -2.81 12.91 -21.31
CA LYS A 140 -2.59 11.97 -20.21
C LYS A 140 -1.94 12.68 -19.02
N LYS A 141 -2.57 12.59 -17.86
CA LYS A 141 -2.10 13.19 -16.59
C LYS A 141 -1.64 12.15 -15.59
N CYS A 142 -2.19 10.94 -15.68
CA CYS A 142 -1.89 9.84 -14.78
C CYS A 142 -1.98 8.51 -15.56
N GLU A 143 -1.08 7.59 -15.28
CA GLU A 143 -1.19 6.18 -15.65
C GLU A 143 -2.21 5.49 -14.74
N LEU A 144 -2.93 4.50 -15.27
CA LEU A 144 -3.73 3.64 -14.43
C LEU A 144 -2.77 2.75 -13.63
N TYR A 145 -2.88 2.77 -12.31
CA TYR A 145 -2.03 1.99 -11.40
C TYR A 145 -2.81 0.92 -10.64
N TRP A 146 -4.06 0.65 -11.01
CA TRP A 146 -4.93 -0.33 -10.36
C TRP A 146 -5.85 -1.01 -11.38
N PRO A 147 -6.32 -2.25 -11.12
CA PRO A 147 -7.30 -2.91 -11.98
C PRO A 147 -8.66 -2.20 -11.93
N CYS A 148 -9.23 -1.85 -13.08
CA CYS A 148 -10.52 -1.15 -13.13
C CYS A 148 -11.72 -1.97 -12.63
N ASP A 149 -11.67 -3.29 -12.84
CA ASP A 149 -12.79 -4.19 -12.59
C ASP A 149 -12.66 -4.86 -11.22
N VAL A 150 -13.75 -4.87 -10.45
CA VAL A 150 -13.80 -5.52 -9.14
C VAL A 150 -13.53 -7.03 -9.29
N GLY A 151 -12.69 -7.58 -8.42
CA GLY A 151 -12.26 -8.97 -8.42
C GLY A 151 -11.09 -9.27 -9.38
N THR A 152 -10.67 -8.32 -10.20
CA THR A 152 -9.51 -8.49 -11.08
C THR A 152 -8.20 -8.11 -10.39
N THR A 153 -7.12 -8.77 -10.80
CA THR A 153 -5.77 -8.57 -10.28
C THR A 153 -4.83 -8.22 -11.41
N GLU A 154 -3.99 -7.23 -11.19
CA GLU A 154 -2.92 -6.80 -12.11
C GLU A 154 -1.57 -6.88 -11.38
N GLU A 155 -0.53 -7.29 -12.12
CA GLU A 155 0.83 -7.40 -11.60
C GLU A 155 1.65 -6.17 -12.01
N PHE A 156 2.20 -5.48 -11.00
CA PHE A 156 3.13 -4.37 -11.12
C PHE A 156 4.48 -4.79 -10.55
N ASP A 157 5.27 -5.50 -11.36
CA ASP A 157 6.55 -6.09 -10.94
C ASP A 157 6.40 -6.97 -9.69
N THR A 158 6.98 -6.58 -8.55
CA THR A 158 6.89 -7.34 -7.30
C THR A 158 5.54 -7.20 -6.59
N PHE A 159 4.61 -6.39 -7.09
CA PHE A 159 3.30 -6.17 -6.49
C PHE A 159 2.20 -6.82 -7.31
N ALA A 160 1.27 -7.51 -6.65
CA ALA A 160 -0.02 -7.88 -7.22
C ALA A 160 -1.10 -7.05 -6.54
N VAL A 161 -1.91 -6.34 -7.33
CA VAL A 161 -2.96 -5.44 -6.83
C VAL A 161 -4.30 -5.97 -7.30
N THR A 162 -5.20 -6.20 -6.36
CA THR A 162 -6.57 -6.66 -6.61
C THR A 162 -7.55 -5.58 -6.20
N THR A 163 -8.49 -5.23 -7.08
CA THR A 163 -9.60 -4.33 -6.72
C THR A 163 -10.69 -5.11 -6.00
N VAL A 164 -10.85 -4.86 -4.70
CA VAL A 164 -11.79 -5.60 -3.83
C VAL A 164 -13.15 -4.91 -3.78
N LEU A 165 -13.16 -3.57 -3.80
CA LEU A 165 -14.38 -2.77 -3.77
C LEU A 165 -14.22 -1.55 -4.69
N LYS A 166 -15.31 -1.19 -5.35
CA LYS A 166 -15.44 0.05 -6.11
C LYS A 166 -16.85 0.61 -5.91
N GLU A 167 -16.93 1.83 -5.41
CA GLU A 167 -18.18 2.59 -5.25
C GLU A 167 -18.06 3.93 -5.98
N GLU A 168 -19.04 4.25 -6.81
CA GLU A 168 -19.05 5.49 -7.58
C GLU A 168 -20.04 6.49 -6.96
N TYR A 169 -19.56 7.70 -6.71
CA TYR A 169 -20.31 8.84 -6.21
C TYR A 169 -20.35 9.94 -7.29
N ALA A 170 -21.10 11.00 -7.04
CA ALA A 170 -21.27 12.09 -8.02
C ALA A 170 -19.93 12.76 -8.40
N ASP A 171 -19.05 12.98 -7.43
CA ASP A 171 -17.82 13.76 -7.60
C ASP A 171 -16.54 12.93 -7.49
N TYR A 172 -16.64 11.67 -7.04
CA TYR A 172 -15.48 10.80 -6.81
C TYR A 172 -15.87 9.31 -6.85
N ALA A 173 -14.88 8.45 -6.96
CA ALA A 173 -15.00 7.02 -6.73
C ALA A 173 -14.18 6.63 -5.48
N TYR A 174 -14.73 5.73 -4.69
CA TYR A 174 -14.03 5.08 -3.59
C TYR A 174 -13.62 3.66 -4.01
N LEU A 175 -12.35 3.31 -3.80
CA LEU A 175 -11.81 1.99 -4.11
C LEU A 175 -11.11 1.38 -2.89
N LYS A 176 -11.24 0.06 -2.74
CA LYS A 176 -10.46 -0.75 -1.77
C LYS A 176 -9.59 -1.72 -2.55
N PHE A 177 -8.29 -1.68 -2.34
CA PHE A 177 -7.32 -2.58 -2.95
C PHE A 177 -6.77 -3.55 -1.91
N ARG A 178 -6.58 -4.80 -2.34
CA ARG A 178 -5.70 -5.76 -1.68
C ARG A 178 -4.38 -5.76 -2.43
N VAL A 179 -3.28 -5.63 -1.70
CA VAL A 179 -1.93 -5.59 -2.28
C VAL A 179 -1.11 -6.74 -1.70
N THR A 180 -0.46 -7.52 -2.57
CA THR A 180 0.40 -8.63 -2.16
C THR A 180 1.79 -8.44 -2.77
N HIS A 181 2.83 -8.60 -1.95
CA HIS A 181 4.22 -8.58 -2.42
C HIS A 181 4.65 -9.97 -2.92
N GLN A 182 5.54 -10.04 -3.92
CA GLN A 182 6.01 -11.29 -4.51
C GLN A 182 6.61 -12.23 -3.46
N ASP A 183 7.35 -11.71 -2.47
CA ASP A 183 7.92 -12.54 -1.40
C ASP A 183 6.85 -13.27 -0.58
N GLU A 184 5.74 -12.58 -0.29
CA GLU A 184 4.57 -13.18 0.36
C GLU A 184 3.97 -14.26 -0.54
N LYS A 185 3.72 -13.94 -1.81
CA LYS A 185 3.15 -14.88 -2.80
C LYS A 185 4.01 -16.13 -2.99
N VAL A 186 5.34 -15.99 -3.03
CA VAL A 186 6.28 -17.11 -3.16
C VAL A 186 6.20 -18.00 -1.93
N LEU A 187 6.21 -17.41 -0.72
CA LEU A 187 6.12 -18.18 0.52
C LEU A 187 4.81 -18.97 0.59
N LEU A 188 3.68 -18.31 0.30
CA LEU A 188 2.36 -18.93 0.22
C LEU A 188 2.33 -20.11 -0.77
N THR A 189 2.88 -19.90 -1.96
CA THR A 189 2.94 -20.92 -3.01
C THR A 189 3.77 -22.13 -2.58
N LEU A 190 4.95 -21.90 -1.96
CA LEU A 190 5.80 -22.97 -1.46
C LEU A 190 5.08 -23.81 -0.38
N MET A 191 4.39 -23.15 0.54
CA MET A 191 3.62 -23.82 1.60
C MET A 191 2.47 -24.67 1.03
N GLU A 192 1.75 -24.15 0.03
CA GLU A 192 0.69 -24.90 -0.64
C GLU A 192 1.24 -26.15 -1.36
N LEU A 193 2.35 -26.01 -2.09
CA LEU A 193 3.00 -27.13 -2.79
C LEU A 193 3.48 -28.21 -1.81
N VAL A 194 4.10 -27.82 -0.70
CA VAL A 194 4.52 -28.75 0.36
C VAL A 194 3.32 -29.50 0.94
N THR A 195 2.22 -28.80 1.22
CA THR A 195 0.98 -29.41 1.70
C THR A 195 0.46 -30.46 0.71
N ARG A 196 0.44 -30.14 -0.59
CA ARG A 196 -0.01 -31.07 -1.65
C ARG A 196 0.91 -32.30 -1.75
N TRP A 197 2.23 -32.13 -1.64
CA TRP A 197 3.17 -33.25 -1.67
C TRP A 197 2.98 -34.21 -0.50
N GLN A 198 2.75 -33.69 0.71
CA GLN A 198 2.51 -34.51 1.89
C GLN A 198 1.18 -35.28 1.80
N GLN A 199 0.15 -34.70 1.17
CA GLN A 199 -1.12 -35.38 0.90
C GLN A 199 -0.96 -36.56 -0.06
N GLN A 200 -0.07 -36.46 -1.05
CA GLN A 200 0.16 -37.49 -2.07
C GLN A 200 1.16 -38.57 -1.64
N SER A 201 2.21 -38.17 -0.92
CA SER A 201 3.38 -39.02 -0.64
C SER A 201 3.37 -39.62 0.78
N GLY A 202 2.39 -39.24 1.63
CA GLY A 202 2.36 -39.60 3.04
C GLY A 202 3.18 -38.65 3.92
N VAL A 203 3.17 -38.90 5.23
CA VAL A 203 3.80 -38.04 6.24
C VAL A 203 5.29 -38.38 6.38
N ALA A 204 6.11 -37.82 5.50
CA ALA A 204 7.57 -37.80 5.62
C ALA A 204 8.04 -36.40 6.08
N PRO A 205 9.16 -36.30 6.84
CA PRO A 205 9.73 -35.01 7.20
C PRO A 205 10.09 -34.17 5.97
N VAL A 206 9.75 -32.87 5.98
CA VAL A 206 10.12 -31.92 4.94
C VAL A 206 11.40 -31.19 5.37
N THR A 207 12.45 -31.35 4.58
CA THR A 207 13.70 -30.60 4.81
C THR A 207 13.56 -29.20 4.23
N VAL A 208 13.62 -28.17 5.09
CA VAL A 208 13.64 -26.76 4.72
C VAL A 208 15.05 -26.21 4.95
N HIS A 209 15.62 -25.51 3.97
CA HIS A 209 16.93 -24.88 4.13
C HIS A 209 16.96 -23.46 3.54
N CYS A 210 17.87 -22.63 4.04
CA CYS A 210 18.23 -21.34 3.47
C CYS A 210 19.76 -21.20 3.41
N THR A 211 20.31 -20.00 3.62
CA THR A 211 21.77 -19.78 3.59
C THR A 211 22.46 -20.39 4.81
N ASN A 212 21.94 -20.10 6.01
CA ASN A 212 22.46 -20.59 7.30
C ASN A 212 21.50 -21.58 7.99
N GLY A 213 20.34 -21.88 7.38
CA GLY A 213 19.31 -22.74 7.95
C GLY A 213 18.53 -22.12 9.11
N VAL A 214 18.62 -20.79 9.29
CA VAL A 214 18.05 -20.10 10.45
C VAL A 214 16.87 -19.23 10.02
N GLU A 215 17.12 -18.03 9.47
CA GLU A 215 16.10 -16.99 9.30
C GLU A 215 14.92 -17.41 8.43
N ARG A 216 15.15 -17.57 7.11
CA ARG A 216 14.10 -17.92 6.14
C ARG A 216 13.51 -19.32 6.39
N SER A 217 14.32 -20.23 6.94
CA SER A 217 13.85 -21.59 7.27
C SER A 217 12.90 -21.57 8.47
N ALA A 218 13.21 -20.77 9.48
CA ALA A 218 12.35 -20.51 10.62
C ALA A 218 11.07 -19.81 10.21
N LEU A 219 11.18 -18.77 9.37
CA LEU A 219 10.04 -18.03 8.85
C LEU A 219 9.05 -18.96 8.14
N PHE A 220 9.54 -19.82 7.27
CA PHE A 220 8.73 -20.85 6.60
C PHE A 220 8.08 -21.80 7.60
N ALA A 221 8.82 -22.30 8.58
CA ALA A 221 8.28 -23.22 9.58
C ALA A 221 7.19 -22.59 10.46
N ILE A 222 7.39 -21.33 10.89
CA ILE A 222 6.40 -20.57 11.69
C ILE A 222 5.17 -20.28 10.83
N ALA A 223 5.34 -19.79 9.61
CA ALA A 223 4.24 -19.51 8.69
C ALA A 223 3.41 -20.78 8.40
N SER A 224 4.07 -21.91 8.15
CA SER A 224 3.40 -23.21 7.97
C SER A 224 2.63 -23.63 9.21
N TYR A 225 3.21 -23.47 10.39
CA TYR A 225 2.53 -23.78 11.65
C TYR A 225 1.30 -22.89 11.86
N LEU A 226 1.39 -21.59 11.58
CA LEU A 226 0.27 -20.65 11.65
C LEU A 226 -0.87 -21.04 10.69
N MET A 227 -0.53 -21.44 9.45
CA MET A 227 -1.53 -21.91 8.49
C MET A 227 -2.23 -23.19 8.98
N ASP A 228 -1.49 -24.13 9.57
CA ASP A 228 -2.07 -25.36 10.11
C ASP A 228 -2.97 -25.08 11.33
N MET A 229 -2.55 -24.17 12.22
CA MET A 229 -3.39 -23.68 13.32
C MET A 229 -4.70 -23.06 12.81
N LEU A 230 -4.61 -22.19 11.79
CA LEU A 230 -5.80 -21.57 11.21
C LEU A 230 -6.75 -22.62 10.62
N LYS A 231 -6.22 -23.60 9.87
CA LYS A 231 -7.02 -24.67 9.25
C LYS A 231 -7.68 -25.59 10.28
N ALA A 232 -6.96 -25.92 11.36
CA ALA A 232 -7.43 -26.89 12.36
C ALA A 232 -8.32 -26.26 13.43
N GLU A 233 -7.96 -25.07 13.90
CA GLU A 233 -8.54 -24.45 15.10
C GLU A 233 -9.24 -23.12 14.82
N GLN A 234 -9.10 -22.55 13.62
CA GLN A 234 -9.58 -21.20 13.28
C GLN A 234 -9.03 -20.10 14.20
N VAL A 235 -7.85 -20.33 14.77
CA VAL A 235 -7.14 -19.39 15.65
C VAL A 235 -5.72 -19.24 15.13
N VAL A 236 -5.17 -18.04 15.24
CA VAL A 236 -3.78 -17.74 14.88
C VAL A 236 -3.13 -16.97 16.02
N ASP A 237 -2.00 -17.47 16.51
CA ASP A 237 -1.19 -16.78 17.51
C ASP A 237 0.28 -16.77 17.06
N VAL A 238 0.68 -15.63 16.48
CA VAL A 238 2.03 -15.41 15.94
C VAL A 238 3.10 -15.57 17.03
N TYR A 239 2.81 -15.10 18.26
CA TYR A 239 3.77 -15.15 19.35
C TYR A 239 3.98 -16.58 19.84
N LEU A 240 2.89 -17.32 20.09
CA LEU A 240 2.97 -18.70 20.54
C LEU A 240 3.60 -19.61 19.49
N ALA A 241 3.24 -19.44 18.21
CA ALA A 241 3.88 -20.17 17.11
C ALA A 241 5.39 -19.91 17.05
N SER A 242 5.81 -18.65 17.17
CA SER A 242 7.21 -18.27 17.18
C SER A 242 7.95 -18.86 18.39
N CYS A 243 7.37 -18.80 19.58
CA CYS A 243 7.93 -19.42 20.79
C CYS A 243 8.05 -20.94 20.65
N PHE A 244 7.04 -21.59 20.06
CA PHE A 244 7.04 -23.04 19.85
C PHE A 244 8.18 -23.47 18.92
N ILE A 245 8.33 -22.82 17.76
CA ILE A 245 9.40 -23.14 16.80
C ILE A 245 10.78 -22.79 17.36
N THR A 246 10.93 -21.63 18.00
CA THR A 246 12.21 -21.22 18.61
C THR A 246 12.64 -22.12 19.77
N SER A 247 11.70 -22.74 20.49
CA SER A 247 12.03 -23.75 21.51
C SER A 247 12.75 -24.98 20.93
N LYS A 248 12.53 -25.28 19.64
CA LYS A 248 13.13 -26.42 18.92
C LYS A 248 14.33 -25.99 18.07
N CYS A 249 14.39 -24.73 17.67
CA CYS A 249 15.51 -24.12 16.97
C CYS A 249 15.83 -22.76 17.62
N PRO A 250 16.69 -22.69 18.65
CA PRO A 250 16.94 -21.44 19.39
C PRO A 250 17.51 -20.30 18.55
N LEU A 251 18.13 -20.61 17.39
CA LEU A 251 18.65 -19.62 16.46
C LEU A 251 17.54 -18.95 15.64
N ALA A 252 16.34 -19.55 15.58
CA ALA A 252 15.20 -19.12 14.78
C ALA A 252 14.45 -17.88 15.31
N LEU A 253 15.09 -17.05 16.15
CA LEU A 253 14.44 -15.88 16.74
C LEU A 253 14.12 -14.86 15.65
N PRO A 254 12.83 -14.53 15.41
CA PRO A 254 12.50 -13.57 14.39
C PRO A 254 12.97 -12.17 14.82
N LEU A 255 13.59 -11.43 13.90
CA LEU A 255 13.80 -9.99 14.07
C LEU A 255 12.45 -9.26 14.05
N LEU A 256 12.41 -8.00 14.48
CA LEU A 256 11.17 -7.20 14.51
C LEU A 256 10.46 -7.20 13.14
N GLU A 257 11.20 -7.04 12.06
CA GLU A 257 10.70 -7.06 10.68
C GLU A 257 10.08 -8.42 10.31
N GLN A 258 10.68 -9.52 10.76
CA GLN A 258 10.16 -10.87 10.51
C GLN A 258 8.88 -11.13 11.31
N TYR A 259 8.78 -10.60 12.54
CA TYR A 259 7.54 -10.63 13.31
C TYR A 259 6.43 -9.84 12.61
N GLN A 260 6.73 -8.62 12.15
CA GLN A 260 5.78 -7.79 11.41
C GLN A 260 5.28 -8.51 10.16
N PHE A 261 6.19 -9.11 9.38
CA PHE A 261 5.84 -9.91 8.22
C PHE A 261 4.94 -11.11 8.59
N LEU A 262 5.22 -11.82 9.69
CA LEU A 262 4.38 -12.93 10.14
C LEU A 262 2.96 -12.47 10.54
N PHE A 263 2.81 -11.29 11.13
CA PHE A 263 1.51 -10.70 11.43
C PHE A 263 0.76 -10.30 10.15
N GLU A 264 1.44 -9.65 9.20
CA GLU A 264 0.87 -9.30 7.89
C GLU A 264 0.42 -10.58 7.14
N LEU A 265 1.25 -11.62 7.12
CA LEU A 265 0.95 -12.91 6.51
C LEU A 265 -0.21 -13.64 7.20
N ALA A 266 -0.27 -13.61 8.53
CA ALA A 266 -1.38 -14.18 9.29
C ALA A 266 -2.72 -13.51 8.93
N GLY A 267 -2.75 -12.19 8.83
CA GLY A 267 -3.93 -11.45 8.38
C GLY A 267 -4.33 -11.79 6.94
N SER A 268 -3.34 -11.94 6.06
CA SER A 268 -3.54 -12.44 4.69
C SER A 268 -4.14 -13.86 4.67
N PHE A 269 -3.72 -14.77 5.55
CA PHE A 269 -4.33 -16.10 5.66
C PHE A 269 -5.80 -16.06 6.10
N MET A 270 -6.11 -15.27 7.12
CA MET A 270 -7.47 -15.15 7.66
C MET A 270 -8.43 -14.63 6.60
N SER A 271 -8.05 -13.56 5.89
CA SER A 271 -8.88 -12.97 4.85
C SER A 271 -9.18 -13.91 3.68
N ASN A 272 -8.18 -14.68 3.24
CA ASN A 272 -8.36 -15.69 2.20
C ASN A 272 -9.32 -16.79 2.69
N PHE A 273 -9.19 -17.23 3.95
CA PHE A 273 -10.05 -18.27 4.51
C PHE A 273 -11.52 -17.84 4.61
N GLU A 274 -11.79 -16.59 5.02
CA GLU A 274 -13.15 -16.02 5.04
C GLU A 274 -13.75 -15.92 3.63
N THR A 275 -12.93 -15.56 2.64
CA THR A 275 -13.36 -15.50 1.23
C THR A 275 -13.83 -16.88 0.75
N TYR A 276 -13.18 -17.99 1.17
CA TYR A 276 -13.63 -19.35 0.87
C TYR A 276 -14.83 -19.81 1.72
N ALA A 277 -14.98 -19.32 2.96
CA ALA A 277 -16.11 -19.65 3.82
C ALA A 277 -17.44 -19.03 3.34
N ASN A 278 -17.37 -17.88 2.65
CA ASN A 278 -18.52 -17.16 2.09
C ASN A 278 -19.11 -17.80 0.81
N PHE A 279 -18.51 -18.87 0.29
CA PHE A 279 -19.03 -19.66 -0.85
C PHE A 279 -19.74 -20.96 -0.44
N LYS A 280 -20.25 -21.06 0.79
CA LYS A 280 -21.11 -22.17 1.22
C LYS A 280 -22.60 -21.86 1.11
#